data_AF-A0A1X7GZL3-F1
#
_entry.id   AF-A0A1X7GZL3-F1
#
_cell.length_a   1.000
_cell.length_b   1.000
_cell.length_c   1.000
_cell.angle_alpha   90.00
_cell.angle_beta   90.00
_cell.angle_gamma   90.00
#
_symmetry.space_group_name_H-M   'P 1'
#
loop_
_entity.id
_entity.type
_entity.pdbx_description
1 polymer ?
#
loop_
_entity_poly.entity_id
_entity_poly.type
_entity_poly.pdbx_seq_one_letter_code
_entity_poly.pdbx_strand_id
1 'polypeptide(L)'
;MKKLFIILTFTLIFGSNSYAKDIYLSCVSTTNYKTSFIVNDEKQLLILDGVEVEVVKWTKEFITFWKSKKMKEIGEPRDFKPDTLDRISGAYGSYSCKVVDKTLF
;
A
#
# COMPACT_ATOMS: atom_id res chain seq x y z
N MET A 1 -42.46 17.95 14.84
CA MET A 1 -41.99 16.86 13.94
C MET A 1 -40.92 17.29 12.92
N LYS A 2 -40.77 18.58 12.54
CA LYS A 2 -39.73 19.00 11.57
C LYS A 2 -38.28 18.97 12.10
N LYS A 3 -38.08 19.13 13.42
CA LYS A 3 -36.73 19.20 14.04
C LYS A 3 -36.02 17.85 14.13
N LEU A 4 -36.75 16.72 14.17
CA LEU A 4 -36.15 15.38 14.26
C LEU A 4 -35.51 14.94 12.92
N PHE A 5 -36.11 15.35 11.80
CA PHE A 5 -35.62 15.00 10.46
C PHE A 5 -34.27 15.63 10.13
N ILE A 6 -33.98 16.82 10.64
CA ILE A 6 -32.71 17.54 10.40
C ILE A 6 -31.54 16.85 11.13
N ILE A 7 -31.81 16.26 12.30
CA ILE A 7 -30.78 15.55 13.08
C ILE A 7 -30.47 14.18 12.45
N LEU A 8 -31.49 13.51 11.88
CA LEU A 8 -31.30 12.24 11.18
C LEU A 8 -30.52 12.40 9.88
N THR A 9 -30.71 13.50 9.14
CA THR A 9 -29.95 13.72 7.90
C THR A 9 -28.49 14.10 8.16
N PHE A 10 -28.18 14.80 9.25
CA PHE A 10 -26.79 15.11 9.61
C PHE A 10 -25.98 13.87 10.02
N THR A 11 -26.60 12.90 10.68
CA THR A 11 -25.91 11.69 11.13
C THR A 11 -25.60 10.71 9.99
N LEU A 12 -26.38 10.72 8.91
CA LEU A 12 -26.14 9.89 7.72
C LEU A 12 -25.01 10.41 6.81
N ILE A 13 -24.68 11.71 6.87
CA ILE A 13 -23.60 12.29 6.04
C ILE A 13 -22.21 11.98 6.63
N PHE A 14 -22.13 11.70 7.93
CA PHE A 14 -20.90 11.20 8.58
C PHE A 14 -20.77 9.68 8.49
N GLY A 15 -21.23 9.08 7.39
CA GLY A 15 -20.81 7.74 6.98
C GLY A 15 -19.29 7.77 6.77
N SER A 16 -18.55 7.48 7.83
CA SER A 16 -17.10 7.40 7.84
C SER A 16 -16.66 6.49 6.72
N ASN A 17 -15.95 7.02 5.73
CA ASN A 17 -15.17 6.21 4.80
C ASN A 17 -14.17 5.43 5.66
N SER A 18 -14.52 4.20 6.01
CA SER A 18 -13.67 3.28 6.77
C SER A 18 -12.59 2.79 5.82
N TYR A 19 -11.60 3.63 5.53
CA TYR A 19 -10.36 3.17 4.93
C TYR A 19 -9.65 2.29 5.96
N ALA A 20 -9.21 1.10 5.55
CA ALA A 20 -8.31 0.31 6.37
C ALA A 20 -7.06 1.14 6.62
N LYS A 21 -6.80 1.48 7.89
CA LYS A 21 -5.73 2.41 8.27
C LYS A 21 -4.39 1.99 7.68
N ASP A 22 -4.08 0.70 7.75
CA ASP A 22 -2.89 0.10 7.16
C ASP A 22 -3.25 -1.31 6.64
N ILE A 23 -2.85 -1.64 5.42
CA ILE A 23 -3.00 -2.98 4.83
C ILE A 23 -1.64 -3.69 4.92
N TYR A 24 -1.60 -4.82 5.61
CA TYR A 24 -0.39 -5.61 5.79
C TYR A 24 -0.34 -6.72 4.74
N LEU A 25 0.78 -6.79 4.02
CA LEU A 25 1.04 -7.83 3.03
C LEU A 25 2.22 -8.69 3.48
N SER A 26 2.06 -10.01 3.46
CA SER A 26 3.15 -10.96 3.57
C SER A 26 3.46 -11.54 2.19
N CYS A 27 4.71 -11.46 1.78
CA CYS A 27 5.16 -11.84 0.44
C CYS A 27 6.20 -12.96 0.53
N VAL A 28 6.04 -13.98 -0.30
CA VAL A 28 6.97 -15.11 -0.39
C VAL A 28 7.44 -15.27 -1.83
N SER A 29 8.75 -15.37 -2.03
CA SER A 29 9.34 -15.63 -3.34
C SER A 29 9.20 -17.10 -3.76
N THR A 30 9.43 -17.38 -5.03
CA THR A 30 9.59 -18.76 -5.54
C THR A 30 10.71 -19.55 -4.85
N THR A 31 11.66 -18.86 -4.22
CA THR A 31 12.79 -19.43 -3.46
C THR A 31 12.61 -19.35 -1.94
N ASN A 32 11.38 -19.11 -1.45
CA ASN A 32 11.03 -19.01 -0.02
C ASN A 32 11.67 -17.84 0.75
N TYR A 33 12.19 -16.81 0.07
CA TYR A 33 12.52 -15.55 0.74
C TYR A 33 11.23 -14.82 1.12
N LYS A 34 11.24 -14.21 2.30
CA LYS A 34 10.09 -13.49 2.85
C LYS A 34 10.38 -12.00 2.87
N THR A 35 9.37 -11.22 2.52
CA THR A 35 9.36 -9.76 2.64
C THR A 35 7.94 -9.33 3.00
N SER A 36 7.77 -8.08 3.41
CA SER A 36 6.50 -7.55 3.87
C SER A 36 6.28 -6.13 3.37
N PHE A 37 5.01 -5.81 3.12
CA PHE A 37 4.60 -4.43 2.88
C PHE A 37 3.57 -3.98 3.91
N ILE A 38 3.62 -2.68 4.21
CA ILE A 38 2.50 -1.95 4.80
C ILE A 38 2.07 -0.90 3.77
N VAL A 39 0.81 -0.96 3.35
CA VAL A 39 0.20 -0.04 2.38
C VAL A 39 -0.80 0.84 3.11
N ASN A 40 -0.63 2.15 3.01
CA ASN A 40 -1.55 3.15 3.54
C ASN A 40 -2.08 4.01 2.40
N ASP A 41 -3.31 3.74 1.96
CA ASP A 41 -3.95 4.44 0.83
C ASP A 41 -4.28 5.90 1.12
N GLU A 42 -4.60 6.24 2.38
CA GLU A 42 -4.93 7.61 2.78
C GLU A 42 -3.72 8.52 2.66
N LYS A 43 -2.55 8.04 3.09
CA LYS A 43 -1.29 8.77 3.07
C LYS A 43 -0.47 8.55 1.80
N GLN A 44 -0.89 7.62 0.93
CA GLN A 44 -0.09 7.11 -0.19
C GLN A 44 1.32 6.67 0.27
N LEU A 45 1.38 6.02 1.42
CA LEU A 45 2.61 5.61 2.07
C LEU A 45 2.82 4.10 1.90
N LEU A 46 4.02 3.72 1.49
CA LEU A 46 4.44 2.34 1.32
C LEU A 46 5.66 2.08 2.20
N ILE A 47 5.56 1.06 3.07
CA ILE A 47 6.68 0.57 3.87
C ILE A 47 7.04 -0.82 3.35
N LEU A 48 8.31 -1.03 3.01
CA LEU A 48 8.89 -2.33 2.64
C LEU A 48 9.85 -2.76 3.74
N ASP A 49 9.59 -3.91 4.37
CA ASP A 49 10.43 -4.48 5.44
C ASP A 49 10.76 -3.48 6.56
N GLY A 50 9.76 -2.68 6.96
CA GLY A 50 9.88 -1.68 8.03
C GLY A 50 10.49 -0.34 7.60
N VAL A 51 10.88 -0.18 6.34
CA VAL A 51 11.44 1.07 5.79
C VAL A 51 10.46 1.72 4.81
N GLU A 52 10.15 2.99 5.02
CA GLU A 52 9.38 3.78 4.06
C GLU A 52 10.15 3.91 2.74
N VAL A 53 9.48 3.58 1.63
CA VAL A 53 10.07 3.61 0.29
C VAL A 53 9.50 4.76 -0.53
N GLU A 54 10.31 5.29 -1.44
CA GLU A 54 9.89 6.39 -2.31
C GLU A 54 8.89 5.87 -3.35
N VAL A 55 7.64 6.32 -3.26
CA VAL A 55 6.59 6.05 -4.25
C VAL A 55 6.76 6.96 -5.46
N VAL A 56 6.79 6.36 -6.65
CA VAL A 56 6.82 7.05 -7.94
C VAL A 56 5.40 7.23 -8.49
N LYS A 57 4.55 6.20 -8.38
CA LYS A 57 3.18 6.22 -8.87
C LYS A 57 2.26 5.43 -7.94
N TRP A 58 1.14 6.04 -7.57
CA TRP A 58 0.09 5.40 -6.76
C TRP A 58 -1.20 5.30 -7.55
N THR A 59 -1.68 4.08 -7.75
CA THR A 59 -2.99 3.79 -8.36
C THR A 59 -3.72 2.72 -7.56
N LYS A 60 -4.99 2.49 -7.90
CA LYS A 60 -5.79 1.44 -7.27
C LYS A 60 -5.22 0.04 -7.59
N GLU A 61 -4.67 -0.11 -8.79
CA GLU A 61 -4.19 -1.38 -9.33
C GLU A 61 -2.70 -1.60 -9.04
N PHE A 62 -1.89 -0.54 -9.08
CA PHE A 62 -0.44 -0.63 -8.99
C PHE A 62 0.15 0.43 -8.06
N ILE A 63 1.20 0.05 -7.33
CA ILE A 63 2.10 1.00 -6.66
C ILE A 63 3.50 0.80 -7.22
N THR A 64 4.08 1.85 -7.77
CA THR A 64 5.42 1.85 -8.36
C THR A 64 6.36 2.62 -7.44
N PHE A 65 7.54 2.07 -7.10
CA PHE A 65 8.40 2.62 -6.04
C PHE A 65 9.88 2.24 -6.21
N TRP A 66 10.76 2.99 -5.54
CA TRP A 66 12.18 2.67 -5.42
C TRP A 66 12.47 2.00 -4.08
N LYS A 67 13.06 0.78 -4.06
CA LYS A 67 13.36 0.08 -2.79
C LYS A 67 14.30 0.83 -1.86
N SER A 68 15.14 1.71 -2.42
CA SER A 68 16.04 2.57 -1.65
C SER A 68 16.50 3.76 -2.48
N LYS A 69 16.94 4.82 -1.80
CA LYS A 69 17.58 5.98 -2.44
C LYS A 69 18.77 5.58 -3.32
N LYS A 70 19.58 4.62 -2.85
CA LYS A 70 20.73 4.10 -3.60
C LYS A 70 20.33 3.42 -4.90
N MET A 71 19.23 2.66 -4.90
CA MET A 71 18.73 2.04 -6.13
C MET A 71 18.23 3.07 -7.14
N LYS A 72 17.57 4.13 -6.67
CA LYS A 72 17.17 5.27 -7.51
C LYS A 72 18.37 5.97 -8.13
N GLU A 73 19.35 6.36 -7.31
CA GLU A 73 20.55 7.07 -7.76
C GLU A 73 21.36 6.26 -8.80
N ILE A 74 21.39 4.94 -8.68
CA ILE A 74 22.02 4.05 -9.67
C ILE A 74 21.13 3.85 -10.89
N GLY A 75 19.81 3.77 -10.67
CA GLY A 75 18.84 3.33 -11.66
C GLY A 75 18.40 4.42 -12.63
N GLU A 76 18.11 5.63 -12.14
CA GLU A 76 17.62 6.74 -12.97
C GLU A 76 18.59 7.10 -14.11
N PRO A 77 19.92 7.23 -13.89
CA PRO A 77 20.85 7.54 -14.98
C PRO A 77 21.02 6.41 -15.99
N ARG A 78 20.48 5.22 -15.70
CA ARG A 78 20.63 3.99 -16.50
C ARG A 78 19.29 3.52 -17.08
N ASP A 79 18.25 4.34 -16.98
CA ASP A 79 16.88 4.01 -17.40
C ASP A 79 16.34 2.71 -16.77
N PHE A 80 16.83 2.35 -15.58
CA PHE A 80 16.25 1.25 -14.83
C PHE A 80 14.87 1.63 -14.34
N LYS A 81 13.97 0.65 -14.32
CA LYS A 81 12.60 0.87 -13.89
C LYS A 81 12.49 0.68 -12.37
N PRO A 82 11.72 1.54 -11.68
CA PRO A 82 11.29 1.27 -10.32
C PRO A 82 10.49 -0.03 -10.25
N ASP A 83 10.45 -0.64 -9.07
CA ASP A 83 9.67 -1.83 -8.82
C ASP A 83 8.17 -1.51 -8.82
N THR A 84 7.35 -2.55 -9.04
CA THR A 84 5.89 -2.43 -9.02
C THR A 84 5.29 -3.54 -8.17
N LEU A 85 4.40 -3.14 -7.26
CA LEU A 85 3.47 -4.01 -6.56
C LEU A 85 2.13 -3.97 -7.29
N ASP A 86 1.73 -5.11 -7.86
CA ASP A 86 0.39 -5.33 -8.40
C ASP A 86 -0.55 -5.68 -7.25
N ARG A 87 -1.48 -4.77 -6.97
CA ARG A 87 -2.42 -4.87 -5.86
C ARG A 87 -3.61 -5.79 -6.16
N ILE A 88 -3.84 -6.13 -7.42
CA ILE A 88 -4.92 -7.02 -7.84
C ILE A 88 -4.47 -8.46 -7.67
N SER A 89 -3.31 -8.80 -8.23
CA SER A 89 -2.78 -10.17 -8.18
C SER A 89 -1.93 -10.45 -6.95
N GLY A 90 -1.44 -9.40 -6.27
CA GLY A 90 -0.45 -9.52 -5.21
C GLY A 90 0.96 -9.79 -5.74
N ALA A 91 1.23 -9.63 -7.04
CA ALA A 91 2.55 -9.86 -7.60
C ALA A 91 3.51 -8.70 -7.29
N TYR A 92 4.74 -9.03 -6.91
CA TYR A 92 5.85 -8.08 -6.76
C TYR A 92 7.14 -8.78 -7.19
N GLY A 93 7.66 -8.47 -8.39
CA GLY A 93 8.83 -9.19 -8.94
C GLY A 93 8.60 -10.71 -8.97
N SER A 94 9.43 -11.47 -8.25
CA SER A 94 9.30 -12.93 -8.07
C SER A 94 8.51 -13.35 -6.82
N TYR A 95 7.88 -12.40 -6.13
CA TYR A 95 7.11 -12.62 -4.91
C TYR A 95 5.61 -12.68 -5.20
N SER A 96 4.92 -13.52 -4.43
CA SER A 96 3.47 -13.51 -4.30
C SER A 96 3.09 -13.02 -2.91
N CYS A 97 2.33 -11.93 -2.86
CA CYS A 97 1.89 -11.25 -1.65
C CYS A 97 0.44 -11.58 -1.33
N LYS A 98 0.14 -11.72 -0.03
CA LYS A 98 -1.21 -11.92 0.48
C LYS A 98 -1.49 -10.93 1.60
N VAL A 99 -2.72 -10.45 1.66
CA VAL A 99 -3.21 -9.68 2.81
C VAL A 99 -3.18 -10.58 4.04
N VAL A 100 -2.60 -10.08 5.12
CA VAL A 100 -2.54 -10.74 6.42
C VAL A 100 -3.07 -9.81 7.49
N ASP A 101 -3.56 -10.38 8.59
CA ASP A 101 -3.82 -9.60 9.78
C ASP A 101 -2.53 -8.96 10.29
N LYS A 102 -2.66 -7.84 11.00
CA LYS A 102 -1.53 -7.17 11.63
C LYS A 102 -0.85 -8.14 12.62
N THR A 103 0.24 -8.75 12.19
CA THR A 103 1.16 -9.44 13.08
C THR A 103 2.17 -8.43 13.60
N LEU A 104 2.06 -8.10 14.89
CA LEU A 104 3.14 -7.48 15.65
C LEU A 104 4.27 -8.50 15.72
N PHE A 105 5.41 -8.20 15.08
CA PHE A 105 6.65 -8.95 15.27
C PHE A 105 7.36 -8.48 16.53
#